data_AF-A0A924RWZ9-F1
#
_entry.id   AF-A0A924RWZ9-F1
#
_cell.length_a   1.000
_cell.length_b   1.000
_cell.length_c   1.000
_cell.angle_alpha   90.00
_cell.angle_beta   90.00
_cell.angle_gamma   90.00
#
_symmetry.space_group_name_H-M   'P 1'
#
loop_
_entity.id
_entity.type
_entity.pdbx_description
1 polymer ?
#
loop_
_entity_poly.entity_id
_entity_poly.type
_entity_poly.pdbx_seq_one_letter_code
_entity_poly.pdbx_strand_id
1 'polypeptide(L)' 'MKEKPSFKPMTFDNDMAFSKHEKIKAALEINTYFTGPYTSEDKGTIENRNGVIRRFFPKKPTLITLI' A
#
# COMPACT_ATOMS: atom_id res chain seq x y z
N MET A 1 -11.66 -2.21 -30.35
CA MET A 1 -11.79 -2.69 -28.96
C MET A 1 -10.71 -1.99 -28.14
N LYS A 2 -11.05 -1.21 -27.11
CA LYS A 2 -10.02 -0.66 -26.20
C LYS A 2 -9.50 -1.84 -25.36
N GLU A 3 -8.20 -2.08 -25.37
CA GLU A 3 -7.58 -3.05 -24.49
C GLU A 3 -7.92 -2.70 -23.04
N LYS A 4 -8.53 -3.64 -22.32
CA LYS A 4 -8.70 -3.51 -20.87
C LYS A 4 -7.29 -3.51 -20.26
N PRO A 5 -6.95 -2.56 -19.37
CA PRO A 5 -5.66 -2.60 -18.69
C PRO A 5 -5.53 -3.91 -17.91
N SER A 6 -4.45 -4.65 -18.17
CA SER A 6 -4.12 -5.87 -17.45
C SER A 6 -3.57 -5.49 -16.07
N PHE A 7 -4.41 -5.64 -15.05
CA PHE A 7 -4.03 -5.38 -13.68
C PHE A 7 -3.38 -6.63 -13.06
N LYS A 8 -2.30 -6.42 -12.30
CA LYS A 8 -1.68 -7.49 -11.52
C LYS A 8 -2.49 -7.76 -10.24
N PRO A 9 -2.44 -8.98 -9.69
CA PRO A 9 -3.00 -9.25 -8.37
C PRO A 9 -2.43 -8.33 -7.30
N MET A 10 -3.24 -8.02 -6.30
CA MET A 10 -2.88 -7.07 -5.24
C MET A 10 -2.90 -7.75 -3.87
N THR A 11 -1.91 -7.43 -3.05
CA THR A 11 -1.85 -7.90 -1.65
C THR A 11 -2.11 -6.72 -0.73
N PHE A 12 -3.03 -6.90 0.20
CA PHE A 12 -3.41 -5.94 1.23
C PHE A 12 -2.88 -6.39 2.59
N ASP A 13 -2.91 -5.47 3.54
CA ASP A 13 -2.73 -5.82 4.93
C ASP A 13 -4.05 -6.00 5.66
N ASN A 14 -3.94 -6.53 6.87
CA ASN A 14 -5.09 -6.83 7.72
C ASN A 14 -5.71 -5.56 8.36
N ASP A 15 -5.49 -4.38 7.78
CA ASP A 15 -6.09 -3.14 8.28
C ASP A 15 -7.57 -3.07 7.89
N MET A 16 -8.40 -2.53 8.78
CA MET A 16 -9.86 -2.48 8.59
C MET A 16 -10.26 -1.63 7.38
N ALA A 17 -9.40 -0.72 6.95
CA ALA A 17 -9.58 0.07 5.73
C ALA A 17 -9.79 -0.83 4.49
N PHE A 18 -9.20 -2.04 4.47
CA PHE A 18 -9.30 -2.99 3.36
C PHE A 18 -10.38 -4.05 3.55
N SER A 19 -11.25 -3.91 4.56
CA SER A 19 -12.41 -4.80 4.78
C SER A 19 -13.33 -4.95 3.56
N LYS A 20 -13.32 -3.98 2.63
CA LYS A 20 -14.11 -3.99 1.39
C LYS A 20 -13.30 -4.36 0.15
N HIS A 21 -12.18 -5.08 0.28
CA HIS A 21 -11.32 -5.48 -0.85
C HIS A 21 -12.07 -6.24 -1.97
N GLU A 22 -13.15 -6.96 -1.66
CA GLU A 22 -14.00 -7.61 -2.67
C GLU A 22 -14.58 -6.64 -3.71
N LYS A 23 -14.85 -5.38 -3.32
CA LYS A 23 -15.27 -4.34 -4.28
C LYS A 23 -14.16 -3.98 -5.27
N ILE A 24 -12.91 -4.01 -4.82
CA ILE A 24 -11.73 -3.74 -5.65
C ILE A 24 -11.53 -4.91 -6.63
N LYS A 25 -11.63 -6.14 -6.13
CA LYS A 25 -11.61 -7.36 -6.96
C LYS A 25 -12.67 -7.33 -8.06
N ALA A 26 -13.91 -6.96 -7.73
CA ALA A 26 -14.99 -6.86 -8.72
C ALA A 26 -14.78 -5.72 -9.72
N ALA A 27 -14.28 -4.56 -9.28
CA ALA A 27 -14.07 -3.41 -10.15
C ALA A 27 -12.89 -3.58 -11.11
N LEU A 28 -11.83 -4.25 -10.66
CA LEU A 28 -10.58 -4.42 -11.43
C LEU A 28 -10.42 -5.82 -12.03
N GLU A 29 -11.33 -6.75 -11.74
CA GLU A 29 -11.27 -8.16 -12.17
C GLU A 29 -9.93 -8.84 -11.79
N ILE A 30 -9.38 -8.52 -10.60
CA ILE A 30 -8.10 -9.05 -10.11
C ILE A 30 -8.23 -9.89 -8.85
N ASN A 31 -7.27 -10.79 -8.65
CA ASN A 31 -7.11 -11.49 -7.37
C ASN A 31 -6.56 -10.55 -6.29
N THR A 32 -7.10 -10.68 -5.09
CA THR A 32 -6.70 -9.91 -3.91
C THR A 32 -6.29 -10.86 -2.79
N TYR A 33 -5.17 -10.60 -2.13
CA TYR A 33 -4.61 -11.42 -1.06
C TYR A 33 -4.40 -10.58 0.21
N PHE A 34 -4.24 -11.23 1.35
CA PHE A 34 -3.90 -10.58 2.63
C PHE A 34 -2.58 -11.13 3.18
N THR A 35 -1.82 -10.29 3.87
CA THR A 35 -0.60 -10.70 4.58
C THR A 35 -0.91 -11.63 5.74
N GLY A 36 0.02 -12.53 6.07
CA GLY A 36 -0.08 -13.37 7.26
C GLY A 36 -0.22 -12.54 8.55
N PRO A 37 -0.93 -13.03 9.57
CA PRO A 37 -0.99 -12.34 10.86
C PRO A 37 0.41 -12.22 11.46
N TYR A 38 0.78 -11.00 11.87
CA TYR A 38 2.07 -10.66 12.49
C TYR A 38 3.32 -10.86 11.60
N THR A 39 3.16 -10.95 10.28
CA THR A 39 4.29 -11.09 9.35
C THR A 39 4.67 -9.74 8.76
N SER A 40 5.49 -8.96 9.47
CA SER A 40 6.02 -7.67 8.98
C SER A 40 6.96 -7.83 7.79
N GLU A 41 7.63 -8.97 7.68
CA GLU A 41 8.61 -9.29 6.62
C GLU A 41 7.95 -9.36 5.22
N ASP A 42 6.67 -9.72 5.14
CA ASP A 42 5.88 -9.73 3.90
C ASP A 42 5.78 -8.33 3.25
N LYS A 43 6.12 -7.27 4.00
CA LYS A 43 5.99 -5.87 3.58
C LYS A 43 7.31 -5.12 3.45
N GLY A 44 8.46 -5.79 3.46
CA GLY A 44 9.77 -5.12 3.42
C GLY A 44 9.92 -4.07 2.30
N THR A 45 9.34 -4.34 1.11
CA THR A 45 9.34 -3.38 -0.01
C THR A 45 8.47 -2.15 0.26
N ILE A 46 7.29 -2.33 0.87
CA ILE A 46 6.38 -1.23 1.22
C ILE A 46 7.02 -0.35 2.29
N GLU A 47 7.65 -0.93 3.30
CA GLU A 47 8.34 -0.19 4.35
C GLU A 47 9.51 0.62 3.79
N ASN A 48 10.33 0.03 2.94
CA ASN A 48 11.42 0.73 2.27
C ASN A 48 10.90 1.92 1.43
N ARG A 49 9.82 1.71 0.66
CA ARG A 49 9.20 2.78 -0.14
C ARG A 49 8.64 3.90 0.75
N ASN A 50 7.98 3.55 1.85
CA ASN A 50 7.49 4.52 2.82
C ASN A 50 8.64 5.31 3.45
N GLY A 51 9.79 4.68 3.71
CA GLY A 51 11.02 5.35 4.15
C GLY A 51 11.52 6.38 3.13
N VAL A 52 11.60 6.00 1.85
CA VAL A 52 11.98 6.92 0.76
C VAL A 52 11.01 8.09 0.68
N ILE A 53 9.69 7.85 0.71
CA ILE A 53 8.69 8.92 0.66
C ILE A 53 8.85 9.88 1.84
N ARG A 54 9.07 9.34 3.06
CA ARG A 54 9.26 10.16 4.27
C ARG A 54 10.56 10.94 4.30
N ARG A 55 11.55 10.59 3.47
CA ARG A 55 12.77 11.39 3.27
C ARG A 55 12.46 12.70 2.54
N PHE A 56 11.51 12.67 1.60
CA PHE A 56 11.06 13.86 0.86
C PHE A 56 9.93 14.60 1.57
N PHE A 57 9.02 13.87 2.22
CA PHE A 57 7.85 14.39 2.93
C PHE A 57 7.88 13.93 4.39
N PRO A 58 8.64 14.61 5.26
CA PRO A 58 8.76 14.21 6.64
C PRO A 58 7.39 14.30 7.34
N LYS A 59 7.07 13.29 8.15
CA LYS A 59 5.76 13.16 8.84
C LYS A 59 5.46 14.32 9.80
N LYS A 60 6.50 15.02 10.25
CA LYS A 60 6.41 16.28 10.99
C LYS A 60 7.26 17.30 10.23
N PRO A 61 6.82 18.56 10.07
CA PRO A 61 7.78 19.60 9.74
C PRO A 61 8.83 19.59 10.86
N THR A 62 10.08 19.35 10.51
CA THR A 62 11.18 19.61 11.42
C THR A 62 11.07 21.09 11.76
N LEU A 63 10.78 21.42 13.02
CA LEU A 63 10.98 22.76 13.55
C LEU A 63 12.49 23.03 13.51
N ILE A 64 13.03 23.30 12.33
CA ILE A 64 14.27 24.05 12.20
C ILE A 64 13.83 25.48 12.44
N THR A 65 13.63 25.81 13.71
CA THR A 65 13.67 27.19 14.17
C THR A 65 15.00 27.73 13.67
N LEU A 66 14.95 28.72 12.77
CA LEU A 66 16.08 29.57 12.49
C LEU A 66 16.51 30.18 13.83
N ILE A 67 17.65 29.73 14.35
CA ILE A 67 18.49 30.45 15.30
C ILE A 67 19.89 30.42 14.73
#